data_AF-A0A7V9RCZ9-F1
#
_entry.id   AF-A0A7V9RCZ9-F1
#
_cell.length_a   1.000
_cell.length_b   1.000
_cell.length_c   1.000
_cell.angle_alpha   90.00
_cell.angle_beta   90.00
_cell.angle_gamma   90.00
#
_symmetry.space_group_name_H-M   'P 1'
#
loop_
_entity.id
_entity.type
_entity.pdbx_description
1 polymer ?
#
loop_
_entity_poly.entity_id
_entity_poly.type
_entity_poly.pdbx_seq_one_letter_code
_entity_poly.pdbx_strand_id
1 'polypeptide(L)' 'MTKLPVLFQAHGAPMLLDDAGWVTELAAWAKALPRPKAILVVSAHW' A
#
# COMPACT_ATOMS: atom_id res chain seq x y z
N MET A 1 3.11 23.13 -3.94
CA MET A 1 2.73 21.98 -3.10
C MET A 1 3.12 20.71 -3.82
N THR A 2 3.85 19.80 -3.19
CA THR A 2 4.21 18.50 -3.78
C THR A 2 2.94 17.65 -3.87
N LYS A 3 2.58 17.15 -5.06
CA LYS A 3 1.48 16.20 -5.20
C LYS A 3 1.88 14.87 -4.57
N LEU A 4 0.99 14.30 -3.75
CA LEU A 4 1.13 12.94 -3.22
C LEU A 4 0.61 11.93 -4.25
N PRO A 5 1.17 10.71 -4.29
CA PRO A 5 0.70 9.67 -5.20
C PRO A 5 -0.65 9.11 -4.76
N VAL A 6 -1.42 8.63 -5.73
CA VAL A 6 -2.61 7.81 -5.52
C VAL A 6 -2.25 6.38 -5.88
N LEU A 7 -2.58 5.44 -5.01
CA LEU A 7 -2.26 4.02 -5.18
C LEU A 7 -3.54 3.24 -5.41
N PHE A 8 -3.48 2.26 -6.31
CA PHE A 8 -4.50 1.23 -6.47
C PHE A 8 -3.90 -0.10 -6.04
N GLN A 9 -4.55 -0.77 -5.09
CA GLN A 9 -4.13 -2.07 -4.59
C GLN A 9 -5.28 -3.05 -4.78
N ALA A 10 -5.06 -4.08 -5.61
CA ALA A 10 -5.97 -5.21 -5.64
C ALA A 10 -5.90 -5.97 -4.31
N HIS A 11 -7.06 -6.39 -3.79
CA HIS A 11 -7.18 -7.17 -2.56
C HIS A 11 -7.95 -8.48 -2.81
N GLY A 12 -7.80 -9.45 -1.90
CA GLY A 12 -8.49 -10.75 -1.98
C GLY A 12 -7.57 -11.98 -1.98
N ALA A 13 -6.25 -11.79 -1.82
CA ALA A 13 -5.26 -12.86 -1.73
C ALA A 13 -4.63 -12.90 -0.33
N PRO A 14 -5.35 -13.35 0.72
CA PRO A 14 -4.86 -13.34 2.10
C PRO A 14 -3.59 -14.18 2.30
N MET A 15 -3.35 -15.19 1.45
CA MET A 15 -2.15 -16.03 1.50
C MET A 15 -0.84 -15.26 1.27
N LEU A 16 -0.90 -14.09 0.62
CA LEU A 16 0.28 -13.25 0.41
C LEU A 16 0.82 -12.63 1.70
N LEU A 17 0.06 -12.66 2.80
CA LEU A 17 0.53 -12.15 4.09
C LEU A 17 1.71 -12.96 4.66
N ASP A 18 1.79 -14.25 4.33
CA ASP A 18 2.88 -15.13 4.76
C ASP A 18 4.02 -15.22 3.73
N ASP A 19 3.87 -14.57 2.58
CA ASP A 19 4.90 -14.50 1.54
C ASP A 19 5.95 -13.43 1.92
N ALA A 20 7.12 -13.90 2.34
CA ALA A 20 8.21 -13.04 2.78
C ALA A 20 8.73 -12.10 1.67
N GLY A 21 8.69 -12.52 0.41
CA GLY A 21 9.09 -11.69 -0.72
C GLY A 21 8.10 -10.55 -0.93
N TRP A 22 6.82 -10.88 -1.01
CA TRP A 22 5.73 -9.91 -1.15
C TRP A 22 5.72 -8.86 -0.03
N VAL A 23 5.82 -9.29 1.23
CA VAL A 23 5.84 -8.39 2.38
C VAL A 23 7.07 -7.47 2.34
N THR A 24 8.23 -8.00 1.94
CA THR A 24 9.46 -7.20 1.83
C THR A 24 9.36 -6.15 0.73
N GLU A 25 8.79 -6.50 -0.42
CA GLU A 25 8.56 -5.57 -1.53
C GLU A 25 7.60 -4.45 -1.15
N LEU A 26 6.47 -4.77 -0.51
CA LEU A 26 5.54 -3.77 0.02
C LEU A 26 6.20 -2.83 1.02
N ALA A 27 7.03 -3.36 1.93
CA ALA A 27 7.75 -2.55 2.91
C ALA A 27 8.79 -1.63 2.25
N ALA A 28 9.51 -2.10 1.24
CA ALA A 28 10.44 -1.29 0.46
C ALA A 28 9.70 -0.15 -0.26
N TRP A 29 8.55 -0.45 -0.87
CA TRP A 29 7.73 0.54 -1.55
C TRP A 29 7.21 1.62 -0.60
N ALA A 30 6.70 1.22 0.57
CA ALA A 30 6.24 2.16 1.60
C ALA A 30 7.35 3.12 2.09
N LYS A 31 8.60 2.64 2.20
CA LYS A 31 9.76 3.47 2.58
C LYS A 31 10.17 4.48 1.50
N ALA A 32 9.90 4.19 0.23
CA ALA A 32 10.22 5.08 -0.89
C ALA A 32 9.20 6.21 -1.10
N LEU A 33 8.00 6.10 -0.50
CA LEU A 33 6.93 7.08 -0.67
C LEU A 33 7.10 8.29 0.29
N PRO A 34 6.73 9.50 -0.16
CA PRO A 34 6.69 10.66 0.73
C PRO A 34 5.68 10.44 1.87
N ARG A 35 6.04 10.83 3.10
CA ARG A 35 5.19 10.64 4.29
C ARG A 35 3.95 11.53 4.24
N PRO A 36 2.72 10.97 4.16
CA PRO A 36 1.51 11.78 4.17
C PRO A 36 1.12 12.17 5.60
N LYS A 37 0.28 13.22 5.73
CA LYS A 37 -0.33 13.58 7.03
C LYS A 37 -1.49 12.67 7.42
N ALA A 38 -2.18 12.11 6.42
CA ALA A 38 -3.29 11.19 6.57
C ALA A 38 -3.38 10.29 5.32
N ILE A 39 -4.02 9.13 5.45
CA ILE A 39 -4.30 8.20 4.34
C ILE A 39 -5.81 8.11 4.18
N LEU A 40 -6.31 8.32 2.97
CA LEU A 40 -7.69 8.04 2.59
C LEU A 40 -7.75 6.68 1.92
N VAL A 41 -8.54 5.76 2.47
CA VAL A 41 -8.77 4.42 1.89
C VAL A 41 -10.18 4.38 1.34
N VAL A 42 -10.31 4.02 0.06
CA VAL A 42 -11.59 3.68 -0.58
C VAL A 42 -11.56 2.17 -0.82
N SER A 43 -12.50 1.44 -0.23
CA SER A 43 -12.52 -0.03 -0.22
C SER A 43 -13.73 -0.57 -0.96
N ALA A 44 -13.57 -1.67 -1.71
CA ALA A 44 -14.69 -2.31 -2.40
C ALA A 44 -15.67 -3.02 -1.44
N HIS A 45 -15.25 -3.29 -0.20
CA HIS A 45 -16.04 -3.97 0.82
C HIS A 45 -16.68 -3.02 1.84
N TRP A 46 -16.58 -1.70 1.64
CA TRP A 46 -17.13 -0.69 2.53
C TRP A 46 -18.28 0.06 1.85
#